data_AF-A0AA35SKI1-F1
#
_entry.id   AF-A0AA35SKI1-F1
#
_cell.length_a   1.000
_cell.length_b   1.000
_cell.length_c   1.000
_cell.angle_alpha   90.00
_cell.angle_beta   90.00
_cell.angle_gamma   90.00
#
_symmetry.space_group_name_H-M   'P 1'
#
loop_
_entity.id
_entity.type
_entity.pdbx_description
1 polymer ?
#
loop_
_entity_poly.entity_id
_entity_poly.type
_entity_poly.pdbx_seq_one_letter_code
_entity_poly.pdbx_strand_id
1 'polypeptide(L)'
;MTEHRPPVENLAAERVNEMSRNFWNSAVLRAGIKLNVFSLLQHQVLSCDDVAQACDANRRFMEAFLEACAALGLLDKQGERYTDSAQAAAFLVPDKPTYVGDLVLHITNYWHTWGKLDQLIKEGRTELPFENGFVDAPTYWTDYMRGQHNRATAGQGDYLVQSVALDARRKMVDLGGGAASYSIALCAANPELRADVVDQVEPLAVARPLVEAARLQDRITLVPGDFNTIELASDYDVVLISGVVLIKSEAACREVFRRALGALKPGGLVIVQDFMRVDHSAARSFLDTMMDIPPAYLMAYFTQQLINGLTLGSIYGLIAIGYTMVYGIIGMINFAHGEIYMLGAFIAIITFLLLGLAGVTFMPLVLLLVLILSMAFTAVYGWTLERLAYRPLRARRAWRR
;
A
#
# COMPACT_ATOMS: atom_id res chain seq x y z
N MET A 1 -8.86 -15.45 60.39
CA MET A 1 -8.39 -16.17 59.19
C MET A 1 -8.73 -15.29 57.99
N THR A 2 -7.82 -14.41 57.61
CA THR A 2 -7.91 -13.60 56.39
C THR A 2 -7.34 -14.42 55.25
N GLU A 3 -8.23 -14.90 54.38
CA GLU A 3 -7.88 -15.65 53.18
C GLU A 3 -7.09 -14.72 52.24
N HIS A 4 -5.80 -15.01 52.09
CA HIS A 4 -4.90 -14.32 51.20
C HIS A 4 -5.24 -14.78 49.77
N ARG A 5 -6.15 -14.06 49.09
CA ARG A 5 -6.33 -14.24 47.64
C ARG A 5 -5.00 -13.87 46.98
N PRO A 6 -4.38 -14.77 46.19
CA PRO A 6 -3.17 -14.42 45.46
C PRO A 6 -3.47 -13.24 44.52
N PRO A 7 -2.50 -12.33 44.31
CA PRO A 7 -2.66 -11.21 43.38
C PRO A 7 -2.97 -11.75 41.98
N VAL A 8 -3.76 -11.00 41.20
CA VAL A 8 -4.14 -11.32 39.82
C VAL A 8 -2.87 -11.49 38.98
N GLU A 9 -2.39 -12.72 38.87
CA GLU A 9 -1.19 -13.08 38.13
C GLU A 9 -1.49 -13.06 36.63
N ASN A 10 -0.90 -12.04 35.98
CA ASN A 10 -0.46 -12.00 34.59
C ASN A 10 -1.52 -11.81 33.48
N LEU A 11 -2.19 -10.65 33.48
CA LEU A 11 -2.99 -10.11 32.37
C LEU A 11 -2.26 -10.16 30.99
N ALA A 12 -0.92 -10.21 30.98
CA ALA A 12 -0.15 -10.27 29.73
C ALA A 12 -0.28 -11.64 29.02
N ALA A 13 -0.31 -12.75 29.75
CA ALA A 13 -0.47 -14.07 29.16
C ALA A 13 -1.88 -14.24 28.56
N GLU A 14 -2.91 -13.76 29.27
CA GLU A 14 -4.27 -13.80 28.76
C GLU A 14 -4.43 -12.94 27.51
N ARG A 15 -3.78 -11.77 27.46
CA ARG A 15 -3.76 -10.94 26.25
C ARG A 15 -3.13 -11.66 25.05
N VAL A 16 -2.05 -12.41 25.24
CA VAL A 16 -1.44 -13.22 24.17
C VAL A 16 -2.38 -14.33 23.72
N ASN A 17 -3.05 -14.99 24.66
CA ASN A 17 -4.04 -16.03 24.37
C ASN A 17 -5.29 -15.45 23.66
N GLU A 18 -5.71 -14.24 23.99
CA GLU A 18 -6.78 -13.54 23.29
C GLU A 18 -6.37 -13.22 21.85
N MET A 19 -5.16 -12.68 21.66
CA MET A 19 -4.61 -12.42 20.32
C MET A 19 -4.57 -13.68 19.44
N SER A 20 -4.23 -14.83 20.00
CA SER A 20 -4.20 -16.09 19.24
C SER A 20 -5.58 -16.59 18.81
N ARG A 21 -6.66 -16.13 19.47
CA ARG A 21 -8.05 -16.51 19.16
C ARG A 21 -8.81 -15.47 18.32
N ASN A 22 -8.29 -14.25 18.16
CA ASN A 22 -8.98 -13.16 17.45
C ASN A 22 -9.41 -13.51 16.02
N PHE A 23 -8.73 -14.45 15.36
CA PHE A 23 -9.15 -14.92 14.04
C PHE A 23 -10.53 -15.61 14.08
N TRP A 24 -10.91 -16.28 15.18
CA TRP A 24 -12.25 -16.88 15.33
C TRP A 24 -13.36 -15.85 15.16
N ASN A 25 -13.19 -14.65 15.73
CA ASN A 25 -14.18 -13.58 15.60
C ASN A 25 -14.37 -13.18 14.13
N SER A 26 -13.27 -13.12 13.37
CA SER A 26 -13.30 -12.81 11.94
C SER A 26 -13.94 -13.94 11.12
N ALA A 27 -13.72 -15.20 11.50
CA ALA A 27 -14.35 -16.35 10.84
C ALA A 27 -15.87 -16.36 11.07
N VAL A 28 -16.33 -16.11 12.29
CA VAL A 28 -17.76 -16.06 12.63
C VAL A 28 -18.45 -14.95 11.84
N LEU A 29 -17.87 -13.74 11.82
CA LEU A 29 -18.41 -12.62 11.04
C LEU A 29 -18.48 -12.94 9.54
N ARG A 30 -17.40 -13.48 8.95
CA ARG A 30 -17.37 -13.89 7.54
C ARG A 30 -18.45 -14.93 7.25
N ALA A 31 -18.59 -15.94 8.11
CA ALA A 31 -19.59 -16.99 7.94
C ALA A 31 -21.03 -16.44 8.01
N GLY A 32 -21.31 -15.51 8.92
CA GLY A 32 -22.62 -14.87 9.02
C GLY A 32 -23.04 -14.13 7.75
N ILE A 33 -22.09 -13.43 7.13
CA ILE A 33 -22.31 -12.76 5.83
C ILE A 33 -22.53 -13.80 4.73
N LYS A 34 -21.67 -14.81 4.62
CA LYS A 34 -21.77 -15.83 3.54
C LYS A 34 -23.02 -16.71 3.64
N LEU A 35 -23.50 -16.97 4.86
CA LEU A 35 -24.74 -17.71 5.11
C LEU A 35 -25.98 -16.83 5.02
N ASN A 36 -25.81 -15.52 4.75
CA ASN A 36 -26.88 -14.53 4.65
C ASN A 36 -27.77 -14.45 5.91
N VAL A 37 -27.18 -14.71 7.09
CA VAL A 37 -27.93 -14.81 8.36
C VAL A 37 -28.54 -13.46 8.77
N PHE A 38 -27.81 -12.36 8.55
CA PHE A 38 -28.28 -11.03 8.93
C PHE A 38 -29.49 -10.59 8.10
N SER A 39 -29.45 -10.79 6.78
CA SER A 39 -30.61 -10.51 5.92
C SER A 39 -31.82 -11.38 6.26
N LEU A 40 -31.58 -12.65 6.65
CA LEU A 40 -32.65 -13.57 7.04
C LEU A 40 -33.35 -13.11 8.33
N LEU A 41 -32.57 -12.67 9.31
CA LEU A 41 -33.07 -12.21 10.62
C LEU A 41 -33.58 -10.76 10.58
N GLN A 42 -33.40 -10.07 9.46
CA GLN A 42 -33.88 -8.71 9.28
C GLN A 42 -35.40 -8.64 9.52
N HIS A 43 -35.80 -7.90 10.55
CA HIS A 43 -37.19 -7.71 10.98
C HIS A 43 -37.90 -8.97 11.51
N GLN A 44 -37.16 -10.04 11.85
CA GLN A 44 -37.72 -11.31 12.28
C GLN A 44 -36.99 -11.85 13.52
N VAL A 45 -37.68 -12.70 14.28
CA VAL A 45 -37.14 -13.39 15.46
C VAL A 45 -37.30 -14.91 15.25
N LEU A 46 -36.24 -15.56 14.82
CA LEU A 46 -36.26 -16.95 14.34
C LEU A 46 -35.62 -17.91 15.34
N SER A 47 -36.08 -19.17 15.36
CA SER A 47 -35.42 -20.23 16.11
C SER A 47 -34.19 -20.75 15.36
N CYS A 48 -33.34 -21.51 16.06
CA CYS A 48 -32.19 -22.15 15.40
C CYS A 48 -32.62 -23.12 14.29
N ASP A 49 -33.77 -23.80 14.44
CA ASP A 49 -34.28 -24.73 13.43
C ASP A 49 -34.71 -23.98 12.16
N ASP A 50 -35.38 -22.83 12.31
CA ASP A 50 -35.77 -21.96 11.19
C ASP A 50 -34.55 -21.45 10.43
N VAL A 51 -33.51 -20.98 11.14
CA VAL A 51 -32.28 -20.48 10.52
C VAL A 51 -31.49 -21.61 9.85
N ALA A 52 -31.37 -22.76 10.52
CA ALA A 52 -30.69 -23.92 9.94
C ALA A 52 -31.38 -24.40 8.66
N GLN A 53 -32.72 -24.42 8.64
CA GLN A 53 -33.50 -24.78 7.46
C GLN A 53 -33.31 -23.75 6.32
N ALA A 54 -33.38 -22.46 6.63
CA ALA A 54 -33.24 -21.40 5.63
C ALA A 54 -31.83 -21.34 5.01
N CYS A 55 -30.79 -21.65 5.78
CA CYS A 55 -29.40 -21.67 5.32
C CYS A 55 -28.94 -23.04 4.75
N ASP A 56 -29.82 -24.04 4.67
CA ASP A 56 -29.48 -25.43 4.34
C ASP A 56 -28.29 -25.97 5.17
N ALA A 57 -28.33 -25.70 6.47
CA ALA A 57 -27.23 -25.94 7.39
C ALA A 57 -27.56 -27.02 8.42
N ASN A 58 -26.54 -27.71 8.90
CA ASN A 58 -26.71 -28.66 9.99
C ASN A 58 -27.07 -27.92 11.30
N ARG A 59 -28.21 -28.29 11.88
CA ARG A 59 -28.76 -27.69 13.10
C ARG A 59 -27.77 -27.64 14.28
N ARG A 60 -27.00 -28.69 14.55
CA ARG A 60 -26.06 -28.68 15.70
C ARG A 60 -24.97 -27.63 15.53
N PHE A 61 -24.41 -27.51 14.32
CA PHE A 61 -23.39 -26.51 14.03
C PHE A 61 -23.96 -25.09 13.95
N MET A 62 -25.18 -24.95 13.41
CA MET A 62 -25.88 -23.66 13.37
C MET A 62 -26.14 -23.10 14.77
N GLU A 63 -26.51 -23.93 15.73
CA GLU A 63 -26.71 -23.45 17.12
C GLU A 63 -25.44 -22.89 17.72
N ALA A 64 -24.33 -23.65 17.69
CA ALA A 64 -23.04 -23.15 18.19
C ALA A 64 -22.60 -21.87 17.46
N PHE A 65 -22.88 -21.77 16.16
CA PHE A 65 -22.60 -20.59 15.37
C PHE A 65 -23.44 -19.37 15.77
N LEU A 66 -24.75 -19.54 15.97
CA LEU A 66 -25.64 -18.45 16.41
C LEU A 66 -25.30 -17.97 17.83
N GLU A 67 -24.92 -18.89 18.72
CA GLU A 67 -24.38 -18.54 20.05
C GLU A 67 -23.09 -17.71 19.95
N ALA A 68 -22.18 -18.09 19.04
CA ALA A 68 -20.97 -17.31 18.80
C ALA A 68 -21.28 -15.92 18.24
N CYS A 69 -22.23 -15.81 17.30
CA CYS A 69 -22.69 -14.53 16.80
C CYS A 69 -23.31 -13.66 17.91
N ALA A 70 -24.11 -14.25 18.80
CA ALA A 70 -24.68 -13.55 19.94
C ALA A 70 -23.60 -13.09 20.93
N ALA A 71 -22.62 -13.95 21.24
CA ALA A 71 -21.49 -13.61 22.11
C ALA A 71 -20.61 -12.48 21.55
N LEU A 72 -20.52 -12.35 20.22
CA LEU A 72 -19.83 -11.25 19.54
C LEU A 72 -20.69 -9.98 19.40
N GLY A 73 -21.93 -9.98 19.89
CA GLY A 73 -22.86 -8.86 19.77
C GLY A 73 -23.36 -8.64 18.34
N LEU A 74 -23.26 -9.65 17.47
CA LEU A 74 -23.80 -9.61 16.11
C LEU A 74 -25.30 -9.93 16.10
N LEU A 75 -25.77 -10.74 17.05
CA LEU A 75 -27.18 -11.13 17.20
C LEU A 75 -27.65 -10.88 18.63
N ASP A 76 -28.92 -10.55 18.79
CA ASP A 76 -29.61 -10.53 20.07
C ASP A 76 -30.36 -11.86 20.28
N LYS A 77 -30.14 -12.50 21.44
CA LYS A 77 -30.78 -13.76 21.82
C LYS A 77 -31.96 -13.51 22.76
N GLN A 78 -33.13 -14.01 22.39
CA GLN A 78 -34.39 -13.92 23.14
C GLN A 78 -34.90 -15.33 23.47
N GLY A 79 -34.48 -15.88 24.61
CA GLY A 79 -34.70 -17.31 24.92
C GLY A 79 -34.01 -18.19 23.87
N GLU A 80 -34.75 -19.06 23.19
CA GLU A 80 -34.23 -19.95 22.15
C GLU A 80 -34.29 -19.37 20.73
N ARG A 81 -34.50 -18.05 20.60
CA ARG A 81 -34.65 -17.35 19.32
C ARG A 81 -33.62 -16.24 19.16
N TYR A 82 -33.33 -15.89 17.91
CA TYR A 82 -32.32 -14.92 17.52
C TYR A 82 -32.93 -13.85 16.63
N THR A 83 -32.37 -12.64 16.71
CA THR A 83 -32.62 -11.53 15.80
C THR A 83 -31.33 -10.74 15.62
N ASP A 84 -31.25 -9.86 14.62
CA ASP A 84 -30.08 -9.01 14.45
C ASP A 84 -29.88 -8.08 15.64
N SER A 85 -28.64 -7.90 16.07
CA SER A 85 -28.31 -6.78 16.95
C SER A 85 -28.48 -5.45 16.20
N ALA A 86 -28.62 -4.34 16.93
CA ALA A 86 -28.71 -3.02 16.33
C ALA A 86 -27.52 -2.71 15.39
N GLN A 87 -26.33 -3.20 15.71
CA GLN A 87 -25.13 -3.01 14.89
C GLN A 87 -25.19 -3.85 13.60
N ALA A 88 -25.51 -5.15 13.72
CA ALA A 88 -25.62 -6.01 12.54
C ALA A 88 -26.73 -5.55 11.60
N ALA A 89 -27.89 -5.19 12.15
CA ALA A 89 -28.99 -4.63 11.38
C ALA A 89 -28.58 -3.35 10.63
N ALA A 90 -27.75 -2.50 11.22
CA ALA A 90 -27.31 -1.24 10.61
C ALA A 90 -26.24 -1.43 9.52
N PHE A 91 -25.30 -2.38 9.70
CA PHE A 91 -24.07 -2.42 8.89
C PHE A 91 -23.83 -3.74 8.14
N LEU A 92 -24.56 -4.82 8.45
CA LEU A 92 -24.35 -6.16 7.88
C LEU A 92 -25.52 -6.69 7.06
N VAL A 93 -26.57 -5.88 6.88
CA VAL A 93 -27.67 -6.16 5.95
C VAL A 93 -27.36 -5.51 4.59
N PRO A 94 -27.35 -6.28 3.48
CA PRO A 94 -27.12 -5.76 2.13
C PRO A 94 -28.08 -4.63 1.73
N ASP A 95 -27.71 -3.91 0.67
CA ASP A 95 -28.46 -2.78 0.06
C ASP A 95 -28.67 -1.53 0.95
N LYS A 96 -28.25 -1.56 2.22
CA LYS A 96 -28.20 -0.36 3.04
C LYS A 96 -27.00 0.51 2.65
N PRO A 97 -27.13 1.85 2.63
CA PRO A 97 -25.99 2.75 2.36
C PRO A 97 -24.82 2.58 3.33
N THR A 98 -25.11 2.07 4.54
CA THR A 98 -24.14 1.81 5.60
C THR A 98 -23.60 0.37 5.59
N TYR A 99 -23.99 -0.47 4.64
CA TYR A 99 -23.52 -1.85 4.55
C TYR A 99 -21.99 -1.89 4.38
N VAL A 100 -21.31 -2.79 5.11
CA VAL A 100 -19.84 -2.97 5.04
C VAL A 100 -19.42 -4.43 4.80
N GLY A 101 -20.36 -5.32 4.54
CA GLY A 101 -20.08 -6.75 4.47
C GLY A 101 -19.16 -7.15 3.31
N ASP A 102 -19.22 -6.47 2.16
CA ASP A 102 -18.30 -6.74 1.03
C ASP A 102 -16.84 -6.47 1.44
N LEU A 103 -16.60 -5.42 2.23
CA LEU A 103 -15.27 -5.11 2.75
C LEU A 103 -14.78 -6.21 3.70
N VAL A 104 -15.67 -6.74 4.55
CA VAL A 104 -15.34 -7.86 5.43
C VAL A 104 -14.95 -9.09 4.62
N LEU A 105 -15.70 -9.42 3.57
CA LEU A 105 -15.38 -10.54 2.67
C LEU A 105 -14.02 -10.34 2.00
N HIS A 106 -13.75 -9.15 1.48
CA HIS A 106 -12.46 -8.81 0.89
C HIS A 106 -11.29 -8.97 1.88
N ILE A 107 -11.38 -8.38 3.08
CA ILE A 107 -10.32 -8.46 4.09
C ILE A 107 -10.06 -9.92 4.47
N THR A 108 -11.12 -10.69 4.66
CA THR A 108 -11.01 -12.10 5.06
C THR A 108 -10.66 -13.03 3.89
N ASN A 109 -10.58 -12.54 2.64
CA ASN A 109 -9.99 -13.30 1.53
C ASN A 109 -8.48 -13.51 1.70
N TYR A 110 -7.80 -12.71 2.52
CA TYR A 110 -6.37 -12.87 2.81
C TYR A 110 -6.07 -13.97 3.84
N TRP A 111 -7.03 -14.82 4.19
CA TRP A 111 -6.89 -15.82 5.25
C TRP A 111 -5.65 -16.72 5.08
N HIS A 112 -5.45 -17.25 3.87
CA HIS A 112 -4.29 -18.09 3.56
C HIS A 112 -2.98 -17.30 3.58
N THR A 113 -3.00 -16.07 3.07
CA THR A 113 -1.83 -15.17 3.06
C THR A 113 -1.37 -14.88 4.49
N TRP A 114 -2.30 -14.50 5.39
CA TRP A 114 -2.01 -14.25 6.80
C TRP A 114 -1.64 -15.53 7.57
N GLY A 115 -2.24 -16.66 7.22
CA GLY A 115 -1.94 -17.96 7.83
C GLY A 115 -0.52 -18.49 7.55
N LYS A 116 0.17 -17.95 6.53
CA LYS A 116 1.55 -18.32 6.15
C LYS A 116 2.51 -17.13 6.23
N LEU A 117 2.18 -16.12 7.03
CA LEU A 117 2.94 -14.87 7.11
C LEU A 117 4.43 -15.10 7.45
N ASP A 118 4.75 -16.08 8.30
CA ASP A 118 6.12 -16.42 8.66
C ASP A 118 6.96 -16.90 7.47
N GLN A 119 6.34 -17.59 6.50
CA GLN A 119 6.98 -18.06 5.27
C GLN A 119 7.18 -16.89 4.31
N LEU A 120 6.14 -16.08 4.09
CA LEU A 120 6.19 -14.92 3.20
C LEU A 120 7.26 -13.90 3.64
N ILE A 121 7.41 -13.68 4.94
CA ILE A 121 8.48 -12.83 5.50
C ILE A 121 9.87 -13.39 5.15
N LYS A 122 10.10 -14.69 5.35
CA LYS A 122 11.40 -15.33 5.06
C LYS A 122 11.74 -15.32 3.58
N GLU A 123 10.73 -15.56 2.74
CA GLU A 123 10.89 -15.63 1.29
C GLU A 123 10.97 -14.25 0.64
N GLY A 124 10.58 -13.19 1.35
CA GLY A 124 10.57 -11.84 0.81
C GLY A 124 9.60 -11.69 -0.37
N ARG A 125 8.53 -12.50 -0.40
CA ARG A 125 7.50 -12.47 -1.44
C ARG A 125 6.11 -12.26 -0.85
N THR A 126 5.16 -12.02 -1.73
CA THR A 126 3.76 -11.80 -1.38
C THR A 126 2.87 -12.57 -2.35
N GLU A 127 1.60 -12.74 -1.99
CA GLU A 127 0.60 -13.42 -2.80
C GLU A 127 -0.79 -12.83 -2.58
N LEU A 128 -1.52 -12.64 -3.67
CA LEU A 128 -2.92 -12.25 -3.66
C LEU A 128 -3.80 -13.49 -3.36
N PRO A 129 -5.00 -13.29 -2.77
CA PRO A 129 -5.90 -14.38 -2.42
C PRO A 129 -6.24 -15.35 -3.57
N PHE A 130 -6.28 -14.86 -4.80
CA PHE A 130 -6.54 -15.71 -5.97
C PHE A 130 -5.32 -16.45 -6.50
N GLU A 131 -4.10 -16.04 -6.15
CA GLU A 131 -2.87 -16.71 -6.55
C GLU A 131 -2.63 -17.99 -5.72
N ASN A 132 -3.09 -18.00 -4.46
CA ASN A 132 -3.02 -19.17 -3.58
C ASN A 132 -4.29 -20.03 -3.57
N GLY A 133 -5.27 -19.71 -4.42
CA GLY A 133 -6.50 -20.47 -4.61
C GLY A 133 -7.51 -20.36 -3.47
N PHE A 134 -7.40 -19.39 -2.56
CA PHE A 134 -8.40 -19.19 -1.51
C PHE A 134 -9.75 -18.73 -2.06
N VAL A 135 -9.73 -17.92 -3.11
CA VAL A 135 -10.89 -17.36 -3.81
C VAL A 135 -10.56 -17.23 -5.30
N ASP A 136 -11.53 -17.34 -6.20
CA ASP A 136 -11.29 -17.07 -7.62
C ASP A 136 -11.08 -15.57 -7.88
N ALA A 137 -10.39 -15.23 -8.98
CA ALA A 137 -10.08 -13.84 -9.30
C ALA A 137 -11.34 -12.96 -9.52
N PRO A 138 -12.39 -13.39 -10.25
CA PRO A 138 -13.63 -12.62 -10.36
C PRO A 138 -14.29 -12.29 -9.01
N THR A 139 -14.39 -13.27 -8.11
CA THR A 139 -14.93 -13.05 -6.77
C THR A 139 -14.04 -12.12 -5.95
N TYR A 140 -12.72 -12.27 -6.01
CA TYR A 140 -11.79 -11.35 -5.33
C TYR A 140 -11.99 -9.90 -5.76
N TRP A 141 -12.03 -9.65 -7.07
CA TRP A 141 -12.22 -8.29 -7.61
C TRP A 141 -13.59 -7.73 -7.26
N THR A 142 -14.62 -8.57 -7.27
CA THR A 142 -15.98 -8.18 -6.85
C THR A 142 -16.01 -7.75 -5.39
N ASP A 143 -15.52 -8.60 -4.48
CA ASP A 143 -15.46 -8.31 -3.04
C ASP A 143 -14.64 -7.04 -2.77
N TYR A 144 -13.48 -6.90 -3.44
CA TYR A 144 -12.62 -5.73 -3.28
C TYR A 144 -13.32 -4.44 -3.74
N MET A 145 -13.84 -4.42 -4.96
CA MET A 145 -14.44 -3.24 -5.56
C MET A 145 -15.75 -2.84 -4.87
N ARG A 146 -16.63 -3.80 -4.56
CA ARG A 146 -17.84 -3.53 -3.78
C ARG A 146 -17.51 -3.09 -2.36
N GLY A 147 -16.51 -3.69 -1.73
CA GLY A 147 -16.02 -3.27 -0.43
C GLY A 147 -15.55 -1.80 -0.43
N GLN A 148 -14.81 -1.36 -1.45
CA GLN A 148 -14.46 0.06 -1.58
C GLN A 148 -15.67 0.94 -1.89
N HIS A 149 -16.62 0.45 -2.70
CA HIS A 149 -17.87 1.16 -2.99
C HIS A 149 -18.73 1.40 -1.74
N ASN A 150 -18.91 0.37 -0.90
CA ASN A 150 -19.56 0.47 0.40
C ASN A 150 -18.91 1.55 1.28
N ARG A 151 -17.57 1.58 1.35
CA ARG A 151 -16.86 2.61 2.14
C ARG A 151 -17.08 4.01 1.60
N ALA A 152 -17.06 4.18 0.27
CA ALA A 152 -17.30 5.46 -0.37
C ALA A 152 -18.73 5.95 -0.08
N THR A 153 -19.72 5.08 -0.24
CA THR A 153 -21.14 5.40 -0.06
C THR A 153 -21.58 5.53 1.40
N ALA A 154 -20.85 4.94 2.35
CA ALA A 154 -21.06 5.13 3.79
C ALA A 154 -20.63 6.51 4.33
N GLY A 155 -20.27 7.45 3.45
CA GLY A 155 -20.08 8.88 3.80
C GLY A 155 -18.78 9.51 3.29
N GLN A 156 -17.78 8.73 2.85
CA GLN A 156 -16.54 9.31 2.32
C GLN A 156 -16.76 10.08 1.00
N GLY A 157 -17.67 9.60 0.16
CA GLY A 157 -18.07 10.27 -1.07
C GLY A 157 -18.72 11.63 -0.80
N ASP A 158 -19.63 11.70 0.19
CA ASP A 158 -20.27 12.95 0.58
C ASP A 158 -19.27 13.97 1.13
N TYR A 159 -18.33 13.50 1.95
CA TYR A 159 -17.25 14.34 2.47
C TYR A 159 -16.37 14.89 1.34
N LEU A 160 -16.03 14.05 0.35
CA LEU A 160 -15.27 14.48 -0.82
C LEU A 160 -16.03 15.55 -1.59
N VAL A 161 -17.31 15.32 -1.91
CA VAL A 161 -18.18 16.27 -2.61
C VAL A 161 -18.24 17.62 -1.90
N GLN A 162 -18.37 17.63 -0.57
CA GLN A 162 -18.41 18.86 0.23
C GLN A 162 -17.04 19.58 0.31
N SER A 163 -15.95 18.86 0.10
CA SER A 163 -14.58 19.38 0.23
C SER A 163 -14.04 20.02 -1.05
N VAL A 164 -14.72 19.85 -2.20
CA VAL A 164 -14.23 20.32 -3.50
C VAL A 164 -15.28 21.15 -4.23
N ALA A 165 -14.86 22.29 -4.82
CA ALA A 165 -15.74 23.14 -5.61
C ALA A 165 -15.53 22.86 -7.11
N LEU A 166 -16.56 22.27 -7.75
CA LEU A 166 -16.50 21.81 -9.14
C LEU A 166 -17.50 22.51 -10.08
N ASP A 167 -18.18 23.56 -9.63
CA ASP A 167 -19.28 24.22 -10.37
C ASP A 167 -18.90 24.68 -11.79
N ALA A 168 -17.65 25.13 -11.95
CA ALA A 168 -17.11 25.60 -13.24
C ALA A 168 -16.35 24.51 -14.02
N ARG A 169 -16.31 23.27 -13.52
CA ARG A 169 -15.56 22.15 -14.11
C ARG A 169 -16.51 21.30 -14.95
N ARG A 170 -16.03 20.75 -16.07
CA ARG A 170 -16.86 19.98 -17.02
C ARG A 170 -16.26 18.62 -17.33
N LYS A 171 -14.94 18.49 -17.32
CA LYS A 171 -14.25 17.25 -17.67
C LYS A 171 -13.26 16.83 -16.60
N MET A 172 -13.45 15.62 -16.08
CA MET A 172 -12.58 14.98 -15.09
C MET A 172 -11.99 13.69 -15.65
N VAL A 173 -10.77 13.35 -15.25
CA VAL A 173 -10.24 11.98 -15.36
C VAL A 173 -9.98 11.41 -13.97
N ASP A 174 -10.37 10.17 -13.74
CA ASP A 174 -10.17 9.42 -12.51
C ASP A 174 -9.14 8.33 -12.76
N LEU A 175 -7.92 8.51 -12.23
CA LEU A 175 -6.78 7.61 -12.45
C LEU A 175 -6.77 6.53 -11.36
N GLY A 176 -7.05 5.29 -11.75
CA GLY A 176 -7.24 4.18 -10.80
C GLY A 176 -8.60 4.24 -10.10
N GLY A 177 -9.65 4.57 -10.85
CA GLY A 177 -10.97 4.88 -10.28
C GLY A 177 -11.75 3.68 -9.74
N GLY A 178 -11.24 2.45 -9.92
CA GLY A 178 -11.79 1.23 -9.34
C GLY A 178 -13.27 1.03 -9.65
N ALA A 179 -14.10 0.99 -8.61
CA ALA A 179 -15.56 0.85 -8.69
C ALA A 179 -16.28 2.13 -9.18
N ALA A 180 -15.55 3.16 -9.60
CA ALA A 180 -16.04 4.49 -9.99
C ALA A 180 -16.83 5.25 -8.90
N SER A 181 -16.76 4.81 -7.64
CA SER A 181 -17.63 5.32 -6.55
C SER A 181 -17.51 6.83 -6.33
N TYR A 182 -16.29 7.37 -6.33
CA TYR A 182 -16.07 8.80 -6.17
C TYR A 182 -16.45 9.58 -7.43
N SER A 183 -16.18 9.03 -8.61
CA SER A 183 -16.65 9.58 -9.87
C SER A 183 -18.19 9.65 -9.94
N ILE A 184 -18.89 8.63 -9.45
CA ILE A 184 -20.36 8.61 -9.31
C ILE A 184 -20.80 9.72 -8.36
N ALA A 185 -20.21 9.84 -7.17
CA ALA A 185 -20.58 10.86 -6.19
C ALA A 185 -20.36 12.29 -6.73
N LEU A 186 -19.21 12.56 -7.32
CA LEU A 186 -18.88 13.87 -7.89
C LEU A 186 -19.77 14.22 -9.08
N CYS A 187 -20.00 13.29 -10.02
CA CYS A 187 -20.90 13.53 -11.15
C CYS A 187 -22.37 13.67 -10.70
N ALA A 188 -22.83 12.92 -9.70
CA ALA A 188 -24.18 13.06 -9.16
C ALA A 188 -24.39 14.46 -8.57
N ALA A 189 -23.41 14.99 -7.83
CA ALA A 189 -23.46 16.33 -7.24
C ALA A 189 -23.26 17.47 -8.25
N ASN A 190 -22.61 17.21 -9.39
CA ASN A 190 -22.26 18.21 -10.39
C ASN A 190 -22.88 17.84 -11.76
N PRO A 191 -24.06 18.39 -12.13
CA PRO A 191 -24.82 17.93 -13.31
C PRO A 191 -24.09 18.06 -14.65
N GLU A 192 -23.19 19.04 -14.78
CA GLU A 192 -22.44 19.29 -16.01
C GLU A 192 -21.08 18.56 -16.06
N LEU A 193 -20.66 17.92 -14.96
CA LEU A 193 -19.41 17.17 -14.89
C LEU A 193 -19.54 15.84 -15.64
N ARG A 194 -18.51 15.53 -16.43
CA ARG A 194 -18.26 14.23 -17.06
C ARG A 194 -16.93 13.68 -16.57
N ALA A 195 -16.84 12.35 -16.46
CA ALA A 195 -15.66 11.68 -15.94
C ALA A 195 -15.21 10.56 -16.87
N ASP A 196 -13.92 10.52 -17.18
CA ASP A 196 -13.26 9.37 -17.79
C ASP A 196 -12.57 8.57 -16.67
N VAL A 197 -13.06 7.36 -16.38
CA VAL A 197 -12.58 6.50 -15.30
C VAL A 197 -11.61 5.47 -15.87
N VAL A 198 -10.33 5.63 -15.55
CA VAL A 198 -9.25 4.78 -16.06
C VAL A 198 -8.90 3.72 -15.02
N ASP A 199 -9.06 2.45 -15.39
CA ASP A 199 -8.59 1.33 -14.58
C ASP A 199 -8.44 0.05 -15.44
N GLN A 200 -7.97 -1.03 -14.83
CA GLN A 200 -7.89 -2.36 -15.43
C GLN A 200 -9.29 -2.93 -15.74
N VAL A 201 -9.34 -3.95 -16.58
CA VAL A 201 -10.60 -4.54 -17.07
C VAL A 201 -11.44 -5.10 -15.92
N GLU A 202 -10.80 -5.73 -14.93
CA GLU A 202 -11.47 -6.41 -13.83
C GLU A 202 -12.17 -5.44 -12.86
N PRO A 203 -11.52 -4.35 -12.36
CA PRO A 203 -12.22 -3.29 -11.64
C PRO A 203 -13.37 -2.65 -12.43
N LEU A 204 -13.17 -2.34 -13.71
CA LEU A 204 -14.18 -1.68 -14.54
C LEU A 204 -15.39 -2.59 -14.82
N ALA A 205 -15.21 -3.91 -14.82
CA ALA A 205 -16.32 -4.86 -14.90
C ALA A 205 -17.28 -4.73 -13.70
N VAL A 206 -16.75 -4.41 -12.51
CA VAL A 206 -17.57 -4.13 -11.31
C VAL A 206 -18.12 -2.70 -11.31
N ALA A 207 -17.36 -1.73 -11.85
CA ALA A 207 -17.80 -0.34 -11.94
C ALA A 207 -19.03 -0.14 -12.85
N ARG A 208 -19.08 -0.87 -13.97
CA ARG A 208 -20.15 -0.74 -14.98
C ARG A 208 -21.57 -0.82 -14.40
N PRO A 209 -21.98 -1.90 -13.71
CA PRO A 209 -23.32 -1.99 -13.14
C PRO A 209 -23.59 -0.91 -12.07
N LEU A 210 -22.56 -0.41 -11.37
CA LEU A 210 -22.72 0.66 -10.38
C LEU A 210 -23.00 2.01 -11.06
N VAL A 211 -22.29 2.31 -12.15
CA VAL A 211 -22.53 3.52 -12.97
C VAL A 211 -23.92 3.48 -13.60
N GLU A 212 -24.34 2.32 -14.12
CA GLU A 212 -25.68 2.11 -14.69
C GLU A 212 -26.78 2.26 -13.63
N ALA A 213 -26.59 1.68 -12.43
CA ALA A 213 -27.52 1.83 -11.31
C ALA A 213 -27.67 3.31 -10.88
N ALA A 214 -26.57 4.08 -10.93
CA ALA A 214 -26.57 5.53 -10.70
C ALA A 214 -27.14 6.36 -11.86
N ARG A 215 -27.44 5.74 -13.02
CA ARG A 215 -27.91 6.39 -14.25
C ARG A 215 -26.94 7.46 -14.78
N LEU A 216 -25.64 7.17 -14.70
CA LEU A 216 -24.57 8.10 -15.09
C LEU A 216 -23.77 7.64 -16.31
N GLN A 217 -24.20 6.60 -17.02
CA GLN A 217 -23.49 6.03 -18.17
C GLN A 217 -23.27 7.02 -19.33
N ASP A 218 -24.10 8.06 -19.46
CA ASP A 218 -23.93 9.11 -20.49
C ASP A 218 -22.88 10.17 -20.10
N ARG A 219 -22.43 10.15 -18.84
CA ARG A 219 -21.50 11.14 -18.25
C ARG A 219 -20.21 10.51 -17.72
N ILE A 220 -20.23 9.22 -17.41
CA ILE A 220 -19.08 8.47 -16.91
C ILE A 220 -18.67 7.45 -17.97
N THR A 221 -17.49 7.66 -18.56
CA THR A 221 -16.89 6.74 -19.52
C THR A 221 -15.90 5.85 -18.79
N LEU A 222 -16.07 4.52 -18.87
CA LEU A 222 -15.11 3.57 -18.33
C LEU A 222 -14.05 3.27 -19.39
N VAL A 223 -12.78 3.56 -19.09
CA VAL A 223 -11.65 3.49 -20.01
C VAL A 223 -10.67 2.41 -19.53
N PRO A 224 -10.70 1.21 -20.13
CA PRO A 224 -9.76 0.16 -19.77
C PRO A 224 -8.32 0.55 -20.11
N GLY A 225 -7.43 0.50 -19.13
CA GLY A 225 -6.02 0.74 -19.34
C GLY A 225 -5.21 0.90 -18.06
N ASP A 226 -3.90 0.83 -18.22
CA ASP A 226 -2.95 1.10 -17.15
C ASP A 226 -2.77 2.62 -16.99
N PHE A 227 -3.26 3.18 -15.89
CA PHE A 227 -3.13 4.61 -15.59
C PHE A 227 -1.67 5.10 -15.50
N ASN A 228 -0.70 4.19 -15.34
CA ASN A 228 0.73 4.52 -15.35
C ASN A 228 1.27 4.75 -16.77
N THR A 229 0.58 4.27 -17.80
CA THR A 229 1.09 4.28 -19.19
C THR A 229 0.12 4.86 -20.23
N ILE A 230 -1.20 4.83 -19.97
CA ILE A 230 -2.25 5.27 -20.90
C ILE A 230 -2.00 6.68 -21.47
N GLU A 231 -2.34 6.91 -22.73
CA GLU A 231 -2.31 8.27 -23.29
C GLU A 231 -3.56 9.04 -22.83
N LEU A 232 -3.33 10.20 -22.21
CA LEU A 232 -4.39 11.08 -21.73
C LEU A 232 -4.46 12.32 -22.62
N ALA A 233 -5.67 12.79 -22.88
CA ALA A 233 -5.87 14.12 -23.45
C ALA A 233 -5.40 15.21 -22.47
N SER A 234 -4.95 16.36 -22.98
CA SER A 234 -4.53 17.51 -22.18
C SER A 234 -5.63 18.56 -22.04
N ASP A 235 -6.88 18.13 -21.91
CA ASP A 235 -8.07 18.99 -21.88
C ASP A 235 -8.95 18.76 -20.63
N TYR A 236 -8.43 18.14 -19.58
CA TYR A 236 -9.16 17.93 -18.33
C TYR A 236 -9.15 19.17 -17.45
N ASP A 237 -10.27 19.42 -16.78
CA ASP A 237 -10.38 20.48 -15.76
C ASP A 237 -10.01 19.94 -14.37
N VAL A 238 -10.16 18.62 -14.17
CA VAL A 238 -9.93 17.92 -12.90
C VAL A 238 -9.23 16.58 -13.16
N VAL A 239 -8.26 16.23 -12.32
CA VAL A 239 -7.73 14.86 -12.21
C VAL A 239 -8.00 14.37 -10.79
N LEU A 240 -8.71 13.26 -10.66
CA LEU A 240 -8.90 12.54 -9.41
C LEU A 240 -7.88 11.42 -9.29
N ILE A 241 -7.20 11.36 -8.15
CA ILE A 241 -6.30 10.28 -7.73
C ILE A 241 -6.85 9.76 -6.41
N SER A 242 -7.50 8.61 -6.44
CA SER A 242 -8.21 8.06 -5.29
C SER A 242 -7.69 6.67 -4.92
N GLY A 243 -7.14 6.50 -3.72
CA GLY A 243 -6.65 5.20 -3.25
C GLY A 243 -5.42 4.65 -3.99
N VAL A 244 -4.74 5.50 -4.77
CA VAL A 244 -3.59 5.13 -5.62
C VAL A 244 -2.26 5.49 -4.95
N VAL A 245 -2.20 6.57 -4.17
CA VAL A 245 -0.95 7.01 -3.53
C VAL A 245 -0.54 6.00 -2.47
N LEU A 246 -1.49 5.42 -1.72
CA LEU A 246 -1.20 4.43 -0.68
C LEU A 246 -0.64 3.09 -1.16
N ILE A 247 -0.66 2.80 -2.46
CA ILE A 247 -0.19 1.52 -3.03
C ILE A 247 1.05 1.67 -3.94
N LYS A 248 1.67 2.85 -3.99
CA LYS A 248 2.77 3.14 -4.93
C LYS A 248 4.00 3.68 -4.21
N SER A 249 5.17 3.30 -4.73
CA SER A 249 6.44 3.88 -4.29
C SER A 249 6.49 5.38 -4.58
N GLU A 250 7.30 6.13 -3.84
CA GLU A 250 7.43 7.59 -4.03
C GLU A 250 7.73 7.96 -5.49
N ALA A 251 8.67 7.25 -6.13
CA ALA A 251 9.03 7.48 -7.53
C ALA A 251 7.83 7.26 -8.47
N ALA A 252 7.03 6.21 -8.22
CA ALA A 252 5.85 5.93 -9.01
C ALA A 252 4.72 6.94 -8.75
N CYS A 253 4.56 7.42 -7.51
CA CYS A 253 3.66 8.53 -7.20
C CYS A 253 4.06 9.80 -7.95
N ARG A 254 5.35 10.16 -7.95
CA ARG A 254 5.86 11.32 -8.71
C ARG A 254 5.52 11.24 -10.20
N GLU A 255 5.58 10.04 -10.78
CA GLU A 255 5.17 9.82 -12.18
C GLU A 255 3.68 10.06 -12.38
N VAL A 256 2.83 9.46 -11.53
CA VAL A 256 1.37 9.67 -11.59
C VAL A 256 1.02 11.16 -11.46
N PHE A 257 1.65 11.89 -10.53
CA PHE A 257 1.42 13.34 -10.39
C PHE A 257 1.91 14.13 -11.60
N ARG A 258 3.05 13.76 -12.22
CA ARG A 258 3.52 14.43 -13.44
C ARG A 258 2.52 14.24 -14.59
N ARG A 259 2.00 13.02 -14.74
CA ARG A 259 0.98 12.68 -15.74
C ARG A 259 -0.33 13.43 -15.49
N ALA A 260 -0.78 13.49 -14.23
CA ALA A 260 -1.95 14.26 -13.82
C ALA A 260 -1.80 15.74 -14.20
N LEU A 261 -0.65 16.36 -13.88
CA LEU A 261 -0.39 17.76 -14.24
C LEU A 261 -0.34 17.99 -15.76
N GLY A 262 0.20 17.04 -16.53
CA GLY A 262 0.24 17.13 -18.01
C GLY A 262 -1.12 16.95 -18.70
N ALA A 263 -2.08 16.32 -18.02
CA ALA A 263 -3.45 16.13 -18.51
C ALA A 263 -4.35 17.36 -18.26
N LEU A 264 -3.96 18.25 -17.35
CA LEU A 264 -4.76 19.40 -16.94
C LEU A 264 -4.61 20.61 -17.87
N LYS A 265 -5.72 21.32 -18.08
CA LYS A 265 -5.72 22.69 -18.59
C LYS A 265 -5.07 23.66 -17.59
N PRO A 266 -4.61 24.85 -18.03
CA PRO A 266 -4.25 25.93 -17.11
C PRO A 266 -5.38 26.24 -16.12
N GLY A 267 -5.06 26.30 -14.83
CA GLY A 267 -6.05 26.46 -13.75
C GLY A 267 -6.81 25.18 -13.38
N GLY A 268 -6.40 24.03 -13.91
CA GLY A 268 -6.90 22.69 -13.55
C GLY A 268 -6.69 22.33 -12.09
N LEU A 269 -7.45 21.35 -11.60
CA LEU A 269 -7.40 20.88 -10.22
C LEU A 269 -6.95 19.42 -10.13
N VAL A 270 -6.03 19.10 -9.24
CA VAL A 270 -5.75 17.72 -8.82
C VAL A 270 -6.43 17.48 -7.48
N ILE A 271 -7.26 16.44 -7.41
CA ILE A 271 -7.90 15.98 -6.18
C ILE A 271 -7.22 14.69 -5.75
N VAL A 272 -6.72 14.65 -4.52
CA VAL A 272 -6.12 13.46 -3.92
C VAL A 272 -7.01 13.00 -2.77
N GLN A 273 -7.62 11.83 -2.94
CA GLN A 273 -8.41 11.16 -1.91
C GLN A 273 -7.63 9.91 -1.49
N ASP A 274 -7.05 9.93 -0.30
CA ASP A 274 -6.23 8.79 0.13
C ASP A 274 -6.11 8.70 1.66
N PHE A 275 -5.65 7.56 2.15
CA PHE A 275 -5.25 7.36 3.54
C PHE A 275 -3.91 8.05 3.79
N MET A 276 -3.99 9.36 4.02
CA MET A 276 -2.83 10.15 4.39
C MET A 276 -2.39 9.79 5.82
N ARG A 277 -1.12 9.40 5.97
CA ARG A 277 -0.50 9.10 7.28
C ARG A 277 -0.16 10.39 8.04
N VAL A 278 -1.19 11.09 8.50
CA VAL A 278 -1.07 12.40 9.17
C VAL A 278 -1.15 12.27 10.70
N ASP A 279 -1.78 11.20 11.20
CA ASP A 279 -1.90 10.93 12.64
C ASP A 279 -0.81 9.95 13.10
N HIS A 280 -0.16 10.27 14.22
CA HIS A 280 0.92 9.50 14.84
C HIS A 280 0.47 8.77 16.11
N SER A 281 -0.82 8.48 16.26
CA SER A 281 -1.30 7.64 17.35
C SER A 281 -0.78 6.19 17.24
N ALA A 282 -0.56 5.52 18.37
CA ALA A 282 -0.07 4.14 18.39
C ALA A 282 -1.02 3.17 17.66
N ALA A 283 -2.34 3.40 17.75
CA ALA A 283 -3.34 2.62 17.03
C ALA A 283 -3.26 2.85 15.52
N ARG A 284 -3.09 4.12 15.08
CA ARG A 284 -2.92 4.43 13.67
C ARG A 284 -1.63 3.86 13.11
N SER A 285 -0.52 4.03 13.82
CA SER A 285 0.79 3.47 13.46
C SER A 285 0.75 1.94 13.36
N PHE A 286 0.02 1.26 14.25
CA PHE A 286 -0.19 -0.18 14.15
C PHE A 286 -0.93 -0.55 12.87
N LEU A 287 -2.07 0.11 12.58
CA LEU A 287 -2.83 -0.14 11.35
C LEU A 287 -2.02 0.13 10.08
N ASP A 288 -1.29 1.25 10.04
CA ASP A 288 -0.41 1.60 8.91
C ASP A 288 0.68 0.55 8.69
N THR A 289 1.32 0.11 9.77
CA THR A 289 2.34 -0.96 9.71
C THR A 289 1.72 -2.28 9.23
N MET A 290 0.54 -2.62 9.73
CA MET A 290 -0.16 -3.84 9.34
C MET A 290 -0.65 -3.81 7.88
N MET A 291 -0.85 -2.63 7.29
CA MET A 291 -1.15 -2.47 5.86
C MET A 291 0.11 -2.49 4.97
N ASP A 292 1.30 -2.23 5.52
CA ASP A 292 2.58 -2.36 4.83
C ASP A 292 3.09 -3.81 4.76
N ILE A 293 2.58 -4.69 5.63
CA ILE A 293 2.88 -6.13 5.59
C ILE A 293 2.25 -6.80 4.35
N PRO A 294 1.02 -6.44 3.93
CA PRO A 294 0.46 -6.73 2.61
C PRO A 294 1.24 -6.12 1.40
N PRO A 295 1.02 -6.65 0.18
CA PRO A 295 1.97 -6.79 -0.94
C PRO A 295 2.69 -5.57 -1.54
N ALA A 296 2.20 -4.34 -1.39
CA ALA A 296 2.44 -3.31 -2.41
C ALA A 296 3.90 -2.78 -2.47
N TYR A 297 4.74 -3.11 -1.49
CA TYR A 297 6.02 -2.40 -1.29
C TYR A 297 7.27 -3.27 -1.20
N LEU A 298 7.10 -4.59 -1.12
CA LEU A 298 8.21 -5.47 -0.75
C LEU A 298 9.26 -5.56 -1.87
N MET A 299 8.85 -5.56 -3.14
CA MET A 299 9.78 -5.67 -4.26
C MET A 299 10.62 -4.39 -4.44
N ALA A 300 10.00 -3.21 -4.35
CA ALA A 300 10.73 -1.95 -4.40
C ALA A 300 11.71 -1.83 -3.22
N TYR A 301 11.29 -2.22 -2.02
CA TYR A 301 12.14 -2.24 -0.84
C TYR A 301 13.29 -3.25 -0.97
N PHE A 302 13.03 -4.47 -1.45
CA PHE A 302 14.04 -5.48 -1.70
C PHE A 302 15.05 -5.01 -2.75
N THR A 303 14.61 -4.48 -3.89
CA THR A 303 15.51 -3.94 -4.92
C THR A 303 16.36 -2.80 -4.35
N GLN A 304 15.77 -1.89 -3.56
CA GLN A 304 16.50 -0.81 -2.91
C GLN A 304 17.54 -1.37 -1.91
N GLN A 305 17.18 -2.36 -1.10
CA GLN A 305 18.12 -2.94 -0.13
C GLN A 305 19.20 -3.79 -0.79
N LEU A 306 18.91 -4.44 -1.92
CA LEU A 306 19.91 -5.11 -2.74
C LEU A 306 20.92 -4.09 -3.30
N ILE A 307 20.45 -2.96 -3.82
CA ILE A 307 21.32 -1.88 -4.31
C ILE A 307 22.14 -1.28 -3.16
N ASN A 308 21.52 -1.01 -2.01
CA ASN A 308 22.22 -0.50 -0.82
C ASN A 308 23.29 -1.49 -0.35
N GLY A 309 22.95 -2.77 -0.27
CA GLY A 309 23.86 -3.84 0.13
C GLY A 309 25.02 -4.02 -0.84
N LEU A 310 24.76 -4.00 -2.15
CA LEU A 310 25.80 -4.06 -3.18
C LEU A 310 26.71 -2.84 -3.10
N THR A 311 26.15 -1.65 -2.90
CA THR A 311 26.91 -0.40 -2.78
C THR A 311 27.82 -0.45 -1.55
N LEU A 312 27.26 -0.72 -0.37
CA LEU A 312 28.01 -0.76 0.89
C LEU A 312 29.05 -1.89 0.91
N GLY A 313 28.68 -3.07 0.40
CA GLY A 313 29.58 -4.21 0.22
C GLY A 313 30.73 -3.91 -0.75
N SER A 314 30.45 -3.22 -1.86
CA SER A 314 31.48 -2.81 -2.83
C SER A 314 32.44 -1.77 -2.23
N ILE A 315 31.93 -0.85 -1.41
CA ILE A 315 32.76 0.13 -0.69
C ILE A 315 33.70 -0.58 0.29
N TYR A 316 33.17 -1.46 1.13
CA TYR A 316 33.98 -2.22 2.07
C TYR A 316 34.98 -3.16 1.37
N GLY A 317 34.57 -3.80 0.28
CA GLY A 317 35.45 -4.61 -0.56
C GLY A 317 36.59 -3.80 -1.18
N LEU A 318 36.29 -2.62 -1.73
CA LEU A 318 37.29 -1.73 -2.31
C LEU A 318 38.26 -1.19 -1.26
N ILE A 319 37.78 -0.86 -0.06
CA ILE A 319 38.61 -0.45 1.08
C ILE A 319 39.55 -1.59 1.50
N ALA A 320 39.02 -2.81 1.64
CA ALA A 320 39.81 -3.98 2.01
C ALA A 320 40.91 -4.29 0.97
N ILE A 321 40.56 -4.24 -0.33
CA ILE A 321 41.52 -4.42 -1.43
C ILE A 321 42.57 -3.29 -1.46
N GLY A 322 42.14 -2.03 -1.27
CA GLY A 322 43.02 -0.87 -1.26
C GLY A 322 44.06 -0.94 -0.13
N TYR A 323 43.62 -1.26 1.08
CA TYR A 323 44.53 -1.44 2.21
C TYR A 323 45.48 -2.62 2.00
N THR A 324 44.99 -3.78 1.55
CA THR A 324 45.85 -4.96 1.32
C THR A 324 46.90 -4.74 0.24
N MET A 325 46.55 -4.08 -0.88
CA MET A 325 47.54 -3.76 -1.93
C MET A 325 48.59 -2.74 -1.47
N VAL A 326 48.17 -1.67 -0.78
CA VAL A 326 49.11 -0.62 -0.35
C VAL A 326 50.07 -1.14 0.71
N TYR A 327 49.58 -1.89 1.71
CA TYR A 327 50.45 -2.53 2.70
C TYR A 327 51.34 -3.60 2.08
N GLY A 328 50.78 -4.42 1.17
CA GLY A 328 51.50 -5.52 0.52
C GLY A 328 52.63 -5.07 -0.40
N ILE A 329 52.51 -3.90 -1.03
CA ILE A 329 53.52 -3.39 -1.98
C ILE A 329 54.46 -2.37 -1.32
N ILE A 330 53.93 -1.46 -0.48
CA ILE A 330 54.68 -0.27 -0.03
C ILE A 330 55.25 -0.47 1.39
N GLY A 331 54.71 -1.40 2.19
CA GLY A 331 55.20 -1.67 3.54
C GLY A 331 55.09 -0.47 4.50
N MET A 332 54.26 0.52 4.19
CA MET A 332 54.03 1.72 5.00
C MET A 332 52.53 1.99 5.17
N ILE A 333 52.15 2.55 6.33
CA ILE A 333 50.78 3.02 6.59
C ILE A 333 50.49 4.25 5.71
N ASN A 334 49.53 4.13 4.79
CA ASN A 334 49.02 5.26 4.02
C ASN A 334 47.75 5.82 4.69
N PHE A 335 47.87 6.99 5.32
CA PHE A 335 46.75 7.66 6.00
C PHE A 335 45.84 8.49 5.06
N ALA A 336 46.23 8.70 3.78
CA ALA A 336 45.45 9.52 2.83
C ALA A 336 44.34 8.74 2.11
N HIS A 337 44.17 7.44 2.42
CA HIS A 337 43.26 6.57 1.67
C HIS A 337 41.80 7.01 1.77
N GLY A 338 41.35 7.36 2.98
CA GLY A 338 40.00 7.88 3.21
C GLY A 338 39.75 9.23 2.53
N GLU A 339 40.78 10.09 2.44
CA GLU A 339 40.69 11.41 1.81
C GLU A 339 40.55 11.31 0.29
N ILE A 340 41.31 10.41 -0.37
CA ILE A 340 41.21 10.18 -1.81
C ILE A 340 39.83 9.62 -2.18
N TYR A 341 39.30 8.72 -1.34
CA TYR A 341 37.96 8.17 -1.51
C TYR A 341 36.88 9.25 -1.37
N MET A 342 36.98 10.06 -0.31
CA MET A 342 36.08 11.19 -0.07
C MET A 342 36.12 12.18 -1.24
N LEU A 343 37.30 12.55 -1.74
CA LEU A 343 37.46 13.42 -2.90
C LEU A 343 36.76 12.85 -4.14
N GLY A 344 36.90 11.55 -4.41
CA GLY A 344 36.20 10.89 -5.51
C GLY A 344 34.68 11.02 -5.39
N ALA A 345 34.12 10.81 -4.19
CA ALA A 345 32.69 10.96 -3.94
C ALA A 345 32.20 12.41 -4.12
N PHE A 346 32.96 13.40 -3.65
CA PHE A 346 32.62 14.81 -3.84
C PHE A 346 32.68 15.23 -5.31
N ILE A 347 33.72 14.81 -6.04
CA ILE A 347 33.84 15.09 -7.48
C ILE A 347 32.68 14.47 -8.25
N ALA A 348 32.25 13.26 -7.88
CA ALA A 348 31.11 12.61 -8.49
C ALA A 348 29.80 13.41 -8.30
N ILE A 349 29.52 13.84 -7.06
CA ILE A 349 28.34 14.65 -6.72
C ILE A 349 28.38 16.02 -7.42
N ILE A 350 29.51 16.72 -7.38
CA ILE A 350 29.64 18.05 -8.00
C ILE A 350 29.44 17.94 -9.52
N THR A 351 30.06 16.96 -10.16
CA THR A 351 29.92 16.72 -11.60
C THR A 351 28.47 16.40 -11.96
N PHE A 352 27.80 15.55 -11.19
CA PHE A 352 26.39 15.22 -11.39
C PHE A 352 25.49 16.46 -11.31
N LEU A 353 25.69 17.31 -10.29
CA LEU A 353 24.92 18.55 -10.11
C LEU A 353 25.16 19.55 -11.25
N LEU A 354 26.41 19.73 -11.68
CA LEU A 354 26.74 20.63 -12.78
C LEU A 354 26.16 20.17 -14.11
N LEU A 355 26.16 18.87 -14.40
CA LEU A 355 25.53 18.31 -15.59
C LEU A 355 24.00 18.48 -15.56
N GLY A 356 23.39 18.33 -14.39
CA GLY A 356 21.96 18.62 -14.18
C GLY A 356 21.61 20.08 -14.44
N LEU A 357 22.42 21.02 -13.92
CA LEU A 357 22.26 22.46 -14.19
C LEU A 357 22.49 22.82 -15.66
N ALA A 358 23.38 22.11 -16.34
CA ALA A 358 23.63 22.26 -17.78
C ALA A 358 22.52 21.65 -18.66
N GLY A 359 21.47 21.07 -18.07
CA GLY A 359 20.33 20.50 -18.79
C GLY A 359 20.59 19.12 -19.39
N VAL A 360 21.67 18.42 -18.98
CA VAL A 360 21.94 17.06 -19.43
C VAL A 360 21.04 16.09 -18.67
N THR A 361 19.96 15.64 -19.32
CA THR A 361 18.93 14.78 -18.70
C THR A 361 19.09 13.30 -19.03
N PHE A 362 19.93 12.94 -20.01
CA PHE A 362 20.16 11.56 -20.40
C PHE A 362 21.07 10.83 -19.42
N MET A 363 20.48 10.07 -18.49
CA MET A 363 21.20 9.46 -17.35
C MET A 363 22.39 8.57 -17.71
N PRO A 364 22.35 7.71 -18.74
CA PRO A 364 23.52 6.89 -19.09
C PRO A 364 24.77 7.74 -19.41
N LEU A 365 24.58 8.89 -20.09
CA LEU A 365 25.66 9.81 -20.38
C LEU A 365 26.15 10.54 -19.12
N VAL A 366 25.22 10.99 -18.25
CA VAL A 366 25.57 11.64 -16.98
C VAL A 366 26.44 10.71 -16.13
N LEU A 367 26.02 9.45 -15.96
CA LEU A 367 26.75 8.46 -15.17
C LEU A 367 28.13 8.15 -15.76
N LEU A 368 28.24 8.04 -17.09
CA LEU A 368 29.52 7.82 -17.77
C LEU A 368 30.48 8.99 -17.56
N LEU A 369 30.00 10.23 -17.70
CA LEU A 369 30.81 11.43 -17.51
C LEU A 369 31.25 11.59 -16.06
N VAL A 370 30.35 11.36 -15.10
CA VAL A 370 30.65 11.35 -13.66
C VAL A 370 31.75 10.34 -13.34
N LEU A 371 31.65 9.12 -13.88
CA LEU A 371 32.65 8.08 -13.67
C LEU A 371 34.02 8.49 -14.22
N ILE A 372 34.08 8.91 -15.49
CA ILE A 372 35.33 9.29 -16.16
C ILE A 372 36.00 10.46 -15.45
N LEU A 373 35.24 11.50 -15.12
CA LEU A 373 35.79 12.69 -14.45
C LEU A 373 36.27 12.36 -13.03
N SER A 374 35.50 11.58 -12.27
CA SER A 374 35.91 11.16 -10.92
C SER A 374 37.19 10.33 -10.94
N MET A 375 37.32 9.41 -11.90
CA MET A 375 38.55 8.61 -12.10
C MET A 375 39.74 9.49 -12.49
N ALA A 376 39.55 10.42 -13.44
CA ALA A 376 40.62 11.29 -13.90
C ALA A 376 41.16 12.18 -12.77
N PHE A 377 40.28 12.85 -12.03
CA PHE A 377 40.67 13.73 -10.93
C PHE A 377 41.34 12.97 -9.77
N THR A 378 40.78 11.81 -9.37
CA THR A 378 41.38 11.00 -8.31
C THR A 378 42.74 10.43 -8.71
N ALA A 379 42.92 10.03 -9.97
CA ALA A 379 44.21 9.59 -10.50
C ALA A 379 45.27 10.70 -10.50
N VAL A 380 44.91 11.91 -10.95
CA VAL A 380 45.80 13.08 -10.91
C VAL A 380 46.19 13.44 -9.48
N TYR A 381 45.23 13.43 -8.56
CA TYR A 381 45.48 13.71 -7.15
C TYR A 381 46.40 12.65 -6.52
N GLY A 382 46.12 11.36 -6.76
CA GLY A 382 46.96 10.25 -6.29
C GLY A 382 48.38 10.32 -6.83
N TRP A 383 48.55 10.62 -8.12
CA TRP A 383 49.86 10.85 -8.73
C TRP A 383 50.60 12.03 -8.12
N THR A 384 49.89 13.11 -7.81
CA THR A 384 50.47 14.31 -7.19
C THR A 384 50.98 14.01 -5.78
N LEU A 385 50.19 13.30 -4.97
CA LEU A 385 50.61 12.84 -3.65
C LEU A 385 51.83 11.91 -3.73
N GLU A 386 51.82 10.98 -4.67
CA GLU A 386 52.95 10.09 -4.92
C GLU A 386 54.22 10.88 -5.24
N ARG A 387 54.13 11.86 -6.13
CA ARG A 387 55.28 12.63 -6.60
C ARG A 387 55.81 13.62 -5.56
N LEU A 388 54.93 14.28 -4.81
CA LEU A 388 55.29 15.36 -3.87
C LEU A 388 55.53 14.87 -2.44
N ALA A 389 54.79 13.86 -1.98
CA ALA A 389 54.89 13.38 -0.62
C ALA A 389 55.63 12.03 -0.55
N TYR A 390 55.10 10.98 -1.18
CA TYR A 390 55.58 9.62 -0.92
C TYR A 390 56.92 9.28 -1.56
N ARG A 391 57.18 9.70 -2.80
CA ARG A 391 58.44 9.44 -3.49
C ARG A 391 59.64 10.15 -2.83
N PRO A 392 59.55 11.44 -2.43
CA PRO A 392 60.62 12.09 -1.67
C PRO A 392 60.83 11.49 -0.27
N LEU A 393 59.74 11.09 0.41
CA LEU A 393 59.83 10.44 1.72
C LEU A 393 60.53 9.07 1.63
N ARG A 394 60.23 8.27 0.60
CA ARG A 394 60.93 7.00 0.35
C ARG A 394 62.41 7.20 0.03
N ALA A 395 62.75 8.21 -0.77
CA ALA A 395 64.13 8.54 -1.06
C ALA A 395 64.91 8.96 0.21
N ARG A 396 64.27 9.62 1.18
CA ARG A 396 64.87 10.02 2.47
C ARG A 396 64.93 8.90 3.51
N ARG A 397 63.97 7.96 3.52
CA ARG A 397 63.92 6.82 4.46
C ARG A 397 64.77 5.61 4.05
N ALA A 398 65.49 5.66 2.94
CA ALA A 398 66.52 4.67 2.60
C ALA A 398 67.75 4.67 3.57
N TRP A 399 67.64 5.32 4.73
CA TRP A 399 68.62 5.31 5.83
C TRP A 399 67.93 4.94 7.15
N ARG A 400 67.78 3.63 7.37
CA ARG A 400 67.88 2.89 8.64
C ARG A 400 67.27 1.51 8.41
N ARG A 401 68.15 0.55 8.12
CA ARG A 401 67.92 -0.85 8.52
C ARG A 401 67.85 -0.91 10.04
#